data_AF-A0A154V525-F1
#
_entry.id   AF-A0A154V525-F1
#
_cell.length_a   1.000
_cell.length_b   1.000
_cell.length_c   1.000
_cell.angle_alpha   90.00
_cell.angle_beta   90.00
_cell.angle_gamma   90.00
#
_symmetry.space_group_name_H-M   'P 1'
#
loop_
_entity.id
_entity.type
_entity.pdbx_description
1 polymer ?
#
loop_
_entity_poly.entity_id
_entity_poly.type
_entity_poly.pdbx_seq_one_letter_code
_entity_poly.pdbx_strand_id
1 'polypeptide(L)'
;MAEGYRIDPQGVQDVLTAVQQASQDLSAAISGIGGAQTDVETGASSTCSAVPAALSAFLDAQTASVTDVTNRITACIFGAATATTDYVEADDTMASDVTQAQTAAVDAAVGGEGRAAGDFSWFTSRAGGR
;
A
#
# COMPACT_ATOMS: atom_id res chain seq x y z
N MET A 1 -21.62 17.61 -11.03
CA MET A 1 -20.25 17.79 -10.51
C MET A 1 -19.63 16.41 -10.55
N ALA A 2 -18.73 16.12 -11.47
CA ALA A 2 -18.06 14.82 -11.46
C ALA A 2 -17.18 14.79 -10.20
N GLU A 3 -17.53 13.94 -9.25
CA GLU A 3 -16.67 13.62 -8.10
C GLU A 3 -15.39 13.00 -8.69
N GLY A 4 -14.36 13.83 -8.84
CA GLY A 4 -13.07 13.38 -9.33
C GLY A 4 -12.51 12.36 -8.35
N TYR A 5 -12.03 11.24 -8.87
CA TYR A 5 -11.32 10.24 -8.08
C TYR A 5 -10.09 10.92 -7.47
N ARG A 6 -10.14 11.17 -6.15
CA ARG A 6 -9.05 11.79 -5.39
C ARG A 6 -8.70 10.83 -4.27
N ILE A 7 -7.45 10.35 -4.27
CA ILE A 7 -6.92 9.56 -3.16
C ILE A 7 -6.73 10.50 -1.96
N ASP A 8 -7.14 10.05 -0.79
CA ASP A 8 -6.83 10.67 0.50
C ASP A 8 -5.63 9.93 1.12
N PRO A 9 -4.41 10.47 1.03
CA PRO A 9 -3.21 9.79 1.53
C PRO A 9 -3.27 9.55 3.05
N GLN A 10 -3.90 10.46 3.78
CA GLN A 10 -4.03 10.33 5.24
C GLN A 10 -5.00 9.20 5.59
N GLY A 11 -6.16 9.15 4.91
CA GLY A 11 -7.10 8.06 5.06
C GLY A 11 -6.50 6.68 4.73
N VAL A 12 -5.66 6.60 3.69
CA VAL A 12 -4.92 5.36 3.40
C VAL A 12 -3.94 5.02 4.51
N GLN A 13 -3.17 6.00 5.01
CA GLN A 13 -2.21 5.78 6.09
C GLN A 13 -2.90 5.26 7.37
N ASP A 14 -4.07 5.80 7.71
CA ASP A 14 -4.85 5.38 8.87
C ASP A 14 -5.30 3.93 8.73
N VAL A 15 -5.79 3.54 7.55
CA VAL A 15 -6.16 2.15 7.23
C VAL A 15 -4.94 1.23 7.31
N LEU A 16 -3.81 1.61 6.72
CA LEU A 16 -2.58 0.81 6.76
C LEU A 16 -2.08 0.61 8.20
N THR A 17 -2.19 1.64 9.03
CA THR A 17 -1.84 1.58 10.46
C THR A 17 -2.76 0.61 11.20
N ALA A 18 -4.07 0.68 10.94
CA ALA A 18 -5.04 -0.25 11.54
C ALA A 18 -4.79 -1.70 11.11
N VAL A 19 -4.48 -1.95 9.84
CA VAL A 19 -4.13 -3.30 9.33
C VAL A 19 -2.83 -3.79 9.97
N GLN A 20 -1.83 -2.91 10.13
CA GLN A 20 -0.59 -3.27 10.80
C GLN A 20 -0.81 -3.62 12.28
N GLN A 21 -1.68 -2.89 12.99
CA GLN A 21 -2.07 -3.24 14.36
C GLN A 21 -2.77 -4.60 14.42
N ALA A 22 -3.76 -4.83 13.54
CA ALA A 22 -4.46 -6.11 13.47
C ALA A 22 -3.52 -7.28 13.17
N SER A 23 -2.48 -7.07 12.34
CA SER A 23 -1.44 -8.07 12.07
C SER A 23 -0.59 -8.36 13.30
N GLN A 24 -0.29 -7.36 14.14
CA GLN A 24 0.43 -7.56 15.39
C GLN A 24 -0.42 -8.33 16.40
N ASP A 25 -1.70 -7.99 16.52
CA ASP A 25 -2.65 -8.68 17.38
C ASP A 25 -2.80 -10.15 16.97
N LEU A 26 -2.86 -10.43 15.66
CA LEU A 26 -2.86 -11.79 15.12
C LEU A 26 -1.57 -12.55 15.50
N SER A 27 -0.40 -11.93 15.32
CA SER A 27 0.90 -12.53 15.69
C SER A 27 1.00 -12.84 17.19
N ALA A 28 0.49 -11.93 18.02
CA ALA A 28 0.43 -12.12 19.47
C ALA A 28 -0.51 -13.28 19.84
N ALA A 29 -1.68 -13.38 19.19
CA ALA A 29 -2.61 -14.49 19.40
C ALA A 29 -1.98 -15.84 19.00
N ILE A 30 -1.30 -15.91 17.86
CA ILE A 30 -0.60 -17.13 17.40
C ILE A 30 0.49 -17.53 18.39
N SER A 31 1.26 -16.56 18.88
CA SER A 31 2.30 -16.81 19.89
C SER A 31 1.70 -17.30 21.21
N GLY A 32 0.53 -16.78 21.61
CA GLY A 32 -0.23 -17.24 22.77
C GLY A 32 -0.69 -18.70 22.66
N ILE A 33 -1.00 -19.18 21.45
CA ILE A 33 -1.38 -20.58 21.21
C ILE A 33 -0.22 -21.53 21.50
N GLY A 34 1.02 -21.18 21.13
CA GLY A 34 2.20 -21.99 21.45
C GLY A 34 2.46 -22.12 22.96
N GLY A 35 2.21 -21.04 23.71
CA GLY A 35 2.20 -21.08 25.18
C GLY A 35 1.14 -22.02 25.73
N ALA A 36 -0.10 -21.90 25.24
CA ALA A 36 -1.21 -22.78 25.64
C ALA A 36 -0.96 -24.26 25.30
N GLN A 37 -0.31 -24.56 24.16
CA GLN A 37 0.12 -25.92 23.82
C GLN A 37 1.12 -26.45 24.85
N THR A 38 2.11 -25.65 25.21
CA THR A 38 3.13 -26.01 26.22
C THR A 38 2.48 -26.30 27.57
N ASP A 39 1.49 -25.51 27.96
CA ASP A 39 0.72 -25.72 29.19
C ASP A 39 -0.08 -27.01 29.14
N VAL A 40 -0.71 -27.33 28.00
CA VAL A 40 -1.45 -28.57 27.78
C VAL A 40 -0.52 -29.79 27.80
N GLU A 41 0.65 -29.71 27.17
CA GLU A 41 1.66 -30.77 27.19
C GLU A 41 2.18 -31.03 28.61
N THR A 42 2.41 -29.98 29.38
CA THR A 42 2.91 -30.08 30.76
C THR A 42 1.83 -30.56 31.73
N GLY A 43 0.58 -30.14 31.53
CA GLY A 43 -0.56 -30.50 32.38
C GLY A 43 -1.15 -31.88 32.07
N ALA A 44 -0.95 -32.40 30.85
CA ALA A 44 -1.40 -33.73 30.48
C ALA A 44 -0.52 -34.80 31.15
N SER A 45 -1.11 -35.49 32.13
CA SER A 45 -0.56 -36.76 32.66
C SER A 45 -0.26 -37.75 31.53
N SER A 46 0.65 -38.71 31.77
CA SER A 46 1.00 -39.80 30.85
C SER A 46 -0.20 -40.63 30.37
N THR A 47 -1.35 -40.51 31.03
CA THR A 47 -2.62 -41.15 30.68
C THR A 47 -3.43 -40.41 29.60
N CYS A 48 -3.08 -39.16 29.26
CA CYS A 48 -3.81 -38.31 28.32
C CYS A 48 -2.93 -37.72 27.20
N SER A 49 -1.85 -38.41 26.82
CA SER A 49 -0.88 -37.97 25.80
C SER A 49 -1.44 -37.80 24.38
N ALA A 50 -2.60 -38.41 24.08
CA ALA A 50 -3.23 -38.31 22.75
C ALA A 50 -3.76 -36.90 22.43
N VAL A 51 -4.20 -36.14 23.44
CA VAL A 51 -4.76 -34.80 23.24
C VAL A 51 -3.68 -33.77 22.89
N PRO A 52 -2.55 -33.66 23.64
CA PRO A 52 -1.45 -32.79 23.24
C PRO A 52 -0.89 -33.13 21.85
N ALA A 53 -0.76 -34.42 21.51
CA ALA A 53 -0.26 -34.85 20.20
C ALA A 53 -1.21 -34.45 19.04
N ALA A 54 -2.52 -34.59 19.24
CA ALA A 54 -3.51 -34.13 18.25
C ALA A 54 -3.51 -32.61 18.10
N LEU A 55 -3.34 -31.88 19.21
CA LEU A 55 -3.23 -30.42 19.19
C LEU A 55 -1.96 -29.96 18.46
N SER A 56 -0.80 -30.57 18.71
CA SER A 56 0.44 -30.22 18.00
C SER A 56 0.30 -30.45 16.50
N ALA A 57 -0.25 -31.61 16.09
CA ALA A 57 -0.46 -31.93 14.69
C ALA A 57 -1.42 -30.95 14.00
N PHE A 58 -2.45 -30.47 14.71
CA PHE A 58 -3.35 -29.42 14.20
C PHE A 58 -2.63 -28.09 14.04
N LEU A 59 -1.83 -27.67 15.02
CA LEU A 59 -1.09 -26.41 14.96
C LEU A 59 -0.02 -26.42 13.86
N ASP A 60 0.67 -27.55 13.69
CA ASP A 60 1.61 -27.76 12.59
C ASP A 60 0.91 -27.65 11.23
N ALA A 61 -0.27 -28.27 11.08
CA ALA A 61 -1.07 -28.16 9.87
C ALA A 61 -1.54 -26.72 9.59
N GLN A 62 -1.86 -25.95 10.63
CA GLN A 62 -2.36 -24.59 10.51
C GLN A 62 -1.26 -23.55 10.26
N THR A 63 0.00 -23.87 10.60
CA THR A 63 1.15 -22.96 10.48
C THR A 63 1.35 -22.44 9.05
N ALA A 64 1.19 -23.31 8.04
CA ALA A 64 1.30 -22.91 6.64
C ALA A 64 0.22 -21.89 6.23
N SER A 65 -1.03 -22.12 6.66
CA SER A 65 -2.14 -21.21 6.36
C SER A 65 -1.98 -19.86 7.04
N VAL A 66 -1.49 -19.85 8.29
CA VAL A 66 -1.21 -18.61 9.03
C VAL A 66 -0.10 -17.80 8.37
N THR A 67 0.96 -18.49 7.92
CA THR A 67 2.08 -17.85 7.22
C THR A 67 1.63 -17.23 5.89
N ASP A 68 0.80 -17.92 5.11
CA ASP A 68 0.22 -17.38 3.86
C ASP A 68 -0.58 -16.10 4.10
N VAL A 69 -1.45 -16.10 5.12
CA VAL A 69 -2.26 -14.93 5.48
C VAL A 69 -1.37 -13.75 5.86
N THR A 70 -0.36 -13.95 6.71
CA THR A 70 0.57 -12.89 7.11
C THR A 70 1.33 -12.32 5.91
N ASN A 71 1.84 -13.19 5.03
CA ASN A 71 2.54 -12.76 3.81
C ASN A 71 1.63 -11.91 2.90
N ARG A 72 0.36 -12.31 2.76
CA ARG A 72 -0.63 -11.57 1.97
C ARG A 72 -0.97 -10.22 2.60
N ILE A 73 -1.13 -10.15 3.92
CA ILE A 73 -1.35 -8.88 4.63
C ILE A 73 -0.18 -7.92 4.37
N THR A 74 1.05 -8.39 4.52
CA THR A 74 2.25 -7.60 4.24
C THR A 74 2.31 -7.13 2.79
N ALA A 75 2.06 -8.02 1.83
CA ALA A 75 2.04 -7.67 0.41
C ALA A 75 0.96 -6.61 0.09
N CYS A 76 -0.24 -6.73 0.68
CA CYS A 76 -1.31 -5.75 0.51
C CYS A 76 -0.94 -4.37 1.10
N ILE A 77 -0.31 -4.33 2.27
CA ILE A 77 0.15 -3.07 2.88
C ILE A 77 1.14 -2.37 1.95
N PHE A 78 2.16 -3.09 1.47
CA PHE A 78 3.14 -2.52 0.55
C PHE A 78 2.51 -2.08 -0.77
N GLY A 79 1.67 -2.92 -1.38
CA GLY A 79 1.01 -2.60 -2.64
C GLY A 79 0.12 -1.35 -2.53
N ALA A 80 -0.64 -1.20 -1.45
CA ALA A 80 -1.49 -0.04 -1.23
C ALA A 80 -0.68 1.24 -0.95
N ALA A 81 0.42 1.14 -0.18
CA ALA A 81 1.33 2.25 0.04
C ALA A 81 1.97 2.71 -1.27
N THR A 82 2.53 1.79 -2.05
CA THR A 82 3.15 2.10 -3.36
C THR A 82 2.14 2.72 -4.32
N ALA A 83 0.95 2.13 -4.47
CA ALA A 83 -0.07 2.67 -5.37
C ALA A 83 -0.52 4.09 -4.96
N THR A 84 -0.56 4.39 -3.65
CA THR A 84 -0.89 5.73 -3.15
C THR A 84 0.19 6.74 -3.50
N THR A 85 1.47 6.38 -3.30
CA THR A 85 2.59 7.22 -3.69
C THR A 85 2.61 7.48 -5.19
N ASP A 86 2.46 6.43 -6.00
CA ASP A 86 2.46 6.53 -7.47
C ASP A 86 1.35 7.47 -7.96
N TYR A 87 0.17 7.42 -7.34
CA TYR A 87 -0.95 8.28 -7.71
C TYR A 87 -0.69 9.76 -7.36
N VAL A 88 -0.13 10.03 -6.19
CA VAL A 88 0.23 11.40 -5.78
C VAL A 88 1.31 11.98 -6.70
N GLU A 89 2.33 11.19 -7.03
CA GLU A 89 3.40 11.62 -7.94
C GLU A 89 2.89 11.86 -9.37
N ALA A 90 1.95 11.03 -9.83
CA ALA A 90 1.29 11.23 -11.11
C ALA A 90 0.46 12.52 -11.13
N ASP A 91 -0.31 12.79 -10.07
CA ASP A 91 -1.08 14.03 -9.93
C ASP A 91 -0.18 15.27 -9.94
N ASP A 92 0.94 15.24 -9.19
CA ASP A 92 1.92 16.32 -9.16
C ASP A 92 2.56 16.56 -10.54
N THR A 93 2.89 15.48 -11.26
CA THR A 93 3.44 15.55 -12.62
C THR A 93 2.43 16.16 -13.59
N MET A 94 1.17 15.70 -13.55
CA MET A 94 0.10 16.24 -14.39
C MET A 94 -0.19 17.71 -14.09
N ALA A 95 -0.19 18.10 -12.81
CA ALA A 95 -0.36 19.49 -12.40
C ALA A 95 0.79 20.39 -12.89
N SER A 96 2.03 19.91 -12.80
CA SER A 96 3.21 20.60 -13.33
C SER A 96 3.12 20.77 -14.84
N ASP A 97 2.75 19.71 -15.58
CA ASP A 97 2.61 19.76 -17.04
C ASP A 97 1.51 20.72 -17.50
N VAL A 98 0.37 20.74 -16.81
CA VAL A 98 -0.72 21.69 -17.09
C VAL A 98 -0.26 23.13 -16.83
N THR A 99 0.44 23.37 -15.73
CA THR A 99 0.97 24.70 -15.40
C THR A 99 1.99 25.17 -16.43
N GLN A 100 2.90 24.29 -16.85
CA GLN A 100 3.86 24.59 -17.93
C GLN A 100 3.16 24.89 -19.25
N ALA A 101 2.12 24.12 -19.61
CA ALA A 101 1.34 24.36 -20.81
C ALA A 101 0.60 25.69 -20.78
N GLN A 102 0.03 26.07 -19.62
CA GLN A 102 -0.63 27.35 -19.42
C GLN A 102 0.36 28.51 -19.53
N THR A 103 1.52 28.42 -18.88
CA THR A 103 2.58 29.43 -18.99
C THR A 103 3.04 29.59 -20.43
N ALA A 104 3.28 28.48 -21.14
CA ALA A 104 3.66 28.50 -22.55
C ALA A 104 2.56 29.10 -23.45
N ALA A 105 1.29 28.84 -23.16
CA ALA A 105 0.16 29.45 -23.87
C ALA A 105 0.10 30.98 -23.66
N VAL A 106 0.31 31.45 -22.42
CA VAL A 106 0.34 32.88 -22.09
C VAL A 106 1.54 33.55 -22.77
N ASP A 107 2.74 32.99 -22.64
CA ASP A 107 3.97 33.49 -23.29
C ASP A 107 3.79 33.60 -24.81
N ALA A 108 3.18 32.60 -25.45
CA ALA A 108 2.90 32.62 -26.87
C ALA A 108 1.85 33.70 -27.25
N ALA A 109 0.88 33.99 -26.38
CA ALA A 109 -0.18 34.95 -26.66
C ALA A 109 0.27 36.41 -26.52
N VAL A 110 1.06 36.74 -25.50
CA VAL A 110 1.42 38.14 -25.16
C VAL A 110 2.90 38.46 -25.29
N GLY A 111 3.77 37.46 -25.53
CA GLY A 111 5.22 37.59 -25.47
C GLY A 111 5.72 37.46 -24.03
N GLY A 112 6.58 36.47 -23.78
CA GLY A 112 7.19 36.19 -22.48
C GLY A 112 8.62 36.75 -22.36
N GLU A 113 9.25 36.57 -21.20
CA GLU A 113 10.65 36.96 -20.97
C GLU A 113 11.58 36.28 -22.00
N GLY A 114 12.12 37.06 -22.94
CA GLY A 114 12.98 36.54 -24.02
C GLY A 114 12.27 35.83 -25.18
N ARG A 115 10.93 35.87 -25.27
CA ARG A 115 10.14 35.25 -26.36
C ARG A 115 9.20 36.25 -27.03
N ALA A 116 9.06 36.15 -28.35
CA ALA A 116 8.13 36.99 -29.11
C ALA A 116 6.69 36.48 -29.00
N ALA A 117 5.71 37.39 -29.06
CA ALA A 117 4.32 37.01 -29.25
C ALA A 117 4.16 36.22 -30.57
N GLY A 118 3.42 35.11 -30.52
CA GLY A 118 3.27 34.14 -31.62
C GLY A 118 4.32 33.02 -31.66
N ASP A 119 5.22 32.93 -30.68
CA ASP A 119 6.15 31.81 -30.55
C ASP A 119 5.47 30.55 -29.99
N PHE A 120 5.13 29.60 -30.87
CA PHE A 120 4.53 28.31 -30.51
C PHE A 120 5.55 27.15 -30.40
N SER A 121 6.85 27.46 -30.34
CA SER A 121 7.94 26.46 -30.36
C SER A 121 7.81 25.38 -29.28
N TRP A 122 7.31 25.74 -28.09
CA TRP A 122 7.04 24.80 -27.00
C TRP A 122 6.03 23.71 -27.39
N PHE A 123 4.94 24.08 -28.06
CA PHE A 123 3.89 23.15 -28.50
C PHE A 123 4.38 22.28 -29.66
N THR A 124 5.09 22.87 -30.63
CA THR A 124 5.59 22.13 -31.80
C THR A 124 6.68 21.13 -31.42
N SER A 125 7.53 21.45 -30.43
CA SER A 125 8.56 20.55 -29.90
C SER A 125 7.93 19.31 -29.25
N ARG A 126 6.88 19.49 -28.44
CA ARG A 126 6.14 18.37 -27.82
C ARG A 126 5.27 17.59 -28.81
N ALA A 127 4.77 18.22 -29.88
CA ALA A 127 3.98 17.55 -30.91
C ALA A 127 4.80 16.69 -31.88
N GLY A 128 6.07 17.05 -32.12
CA GLY A 128 6.98 16.32 -33.03
C GLY A 128 7.68 15.11 -32.41
N GLY A 129 7.50 14.86 -31.11
CA GLY A 129 8.12 13.74 -30.38
C GLY A 129 7.29 12.45 -30.31
N ARG A 130 6.24 12.32 -31.14
CA ARG A 130 5.43 11.09 -31.28
C ARG A 130 5.69 10.40 -32.60
#